data_AF-A0A961WW24-F1
#
_entry.id   AF-A0A961WW24-F1
#
_cell.length_a   1.000
_cell.length_b   1.000
_cell.length_c   1.000
_cell.angle_alpha   90.00
_cell.angle_beta   90.00
_cell.angle_gamma   90.00
#
_symmetry.space_group_name_H-M   'P 1'
#
loop_
_entity.id
_entity.type
_entity.pdbx_description
1 polymer ?
#
loop_
_entity_poly.entity_id
_entity_poly.type
_entity_poly.pdbx_seq_one_letter_code
_entity_poly.pdbx_strand_id
1 'polypeptide(L)'
;MHSISRFSRLAAAFRQSRGGNFAITFALVLTPIMLCAGAAVDYSRISDTRTRMQDAADTAALTAAIERDKSKGQRKRIARDMFDANYNGADIRKFSVDFDSDKVTVKVKTTLNMSLMRIAGYKNIDIAVESSANLDLSELEVALVLDISGSMLNSLPDGTSRIDALRHASLKLVDSLEKKANGKSKIAVVPFTMNVNIGTSNSSMATDTNDPLFAGTKWLGCVQEDKPPYHIADKPKSKLQAYIWPPAPDGTTASGGFCKNRSNGTNTGYANLQEANNLSSKSAYFDGPNRNCVRFPIEPLTDKFNDVRNTLNALESHGNDGTIIAPGVTWGLRVLSPAWPFKEGNAWNKNNY
;
A
#
# COMPACT_ATOMS: atom_id res chain seq x y z
N MET A 1 44.80 -36.06 -33.86
CA MET A 1 45.49 -37.09 -33.04
C MET A 1 46.80 -36.62 -32.37
N HIS A 2 47.13 -35.32 -32.30
CA HIS A 2 48.39 -34.82 -31.70
C HIS A 2 48.30 -34.39 -30.21
N SER A 3 47.11 -34.32 -29.62
CA SER A 3 46.91 -33.88 -28.22
C SER A 3 47.07 -35.02 -27.20
N ILE A 4 46.63 -36.23 -27.57
CA ILE A 4 46.64 -37.41 -26.68
C ILE A 4 48.07 -37.90 -26.39
N SER A 5 48.99 -37.73 -27.36
CA SER A 5 50.40 -38.12 -27.21
C SER A 5 51.21 -37.16 -26.31
N ARG A 6 50.77 -35.91 -26.12
CA ARG A 6 51.38 -34.98 -25.17
C ARG A 6 50.95 -35.30 -23.74
N PHE A 7 49.69 -35.66 -23.55
CA PHE A 7 49.17 -36.07 -22.24
C PHE A 7 49.82 -37.36 -21.74
N SER A 8 50.02 -38.35 -22.61
CA SER A 8 50.69 -39.61 -22.26
C SER A 8 52.18 -39.41 -21.94
N ARG A 9 52.88 -38.50 -22.64
CA ARG A 9 54.28 -38.15 -22.33
C ARG A 9 54.42 -37.37 -21.03
N LEU A 10 53.50 -36.43 -20.75
CA LEU A 10 53.47 -35.72 -19.48
C LEU A 10 53.19 -36.66 -18.30
N ALA A 11 52.26 -37.61 -18.47
CA ALA A 11 51.98 -38.64 -17.48
C ALA A 11 53.18 -39.59 -17.26
N ALA A 12 53.90 -39.96 -18.33
CA ALA A 12 55.10 -40.78 -18.23
C ALA A 12 56.29 -40.05 -17.58
N ALA A 13 56.48 -38.76 -17.89
CA ALA A 13 57.51 -37.92 -17.27
C ALA A 13 57.23 -37.65 -15.77
N PHE A 14 55.95 -37.51 -15.40
CA PHE A 14 55.52 -37.42 -14.00
C PHE A 14 55.82 -38.73 -13.25
N ARG A 15 55.61 -39.89 -13.89
CA ARG A 15 55.88 -41.21 -13.33
C ARG A 15 57.38 -41.53 -13.14
N GLN A 16 58.27 -40.85 -13.87
CA GLN A 16 59.73 -41.02 -13.77
C GLN A 16 60.42 -40.03 -12.82
N SER A 17 59.71 -39.04 -12.29
CA SER A 17 60.29 -38.03 -11.38
C SER A 17 60.52 -38.60 -9.98
N ARG A 18 61.79 -38.90 -9.63
CA ARG A 18 62.23 -39.47 -8.33
C ARG A 18 62.65 -38.43 -7.28
N GLY A 19 62.24 -37.16 -7.41
CA GLY A 19 62.38 -36.14 -6.36
C GLY A 19 61.31 -36.32 -5.27
N GLY A 20 61.52 -37.28 -4.38
CA GLY A 20 60.54 -37.91 -3.49
C GLY A 20 59.91 -37.09 -2.35
N ASN A 21 59.59 -35.80 -2.52
CA ASN A 21 58.76 -35.08 -1.56
C ASN A 21 57.52 -34.42 -2.20
N PHE A 22 57.60 -34.02 -3.47
CA PHE A 22 56.53 -33.26 -4.12
C PHE A 22 55.20 -34.01 -4.19
N ALA A 23 55.20 -35.29 -4.56
CA ALA A 23 53.98 -36.08 -4.63
C ALA A 23 53.33 -36.31 -3.26
N ILE A 24 54.15 -36.45 -2.21
CA ILE A 24 53.69 -36.67 -0.83
C ILE A 24 53.12 -35.36 -0.25
N THR A 25 53.83 -34.23 -0.41
CA THR A 25 53.34 -32.91 0.02
C THR A 25 52.10 -32.49 -0.76
N PHE A 26 52.05 -32.78 -2.06
CA PHE A 26 50.86 -32.53 -2.88
C PHE A 26 49.66 -33.33 -2.40
N ALA A 27 49.82 -34.63 -2.14
CA ALA A 27 48.74 -35.47 -1.63
C ALA A 27 48.23 -34.99 -0.26
N LEU A 28 49.13 -34.63 0.65
CA LEU A 28 48.79 -34.13 1.99
C LEU A 28 48.04 -32.80 1.97
N VAL A 29 48.34 -31.91 1.01
CA VAL A 29 47.67 -30.60 0.86
C VAL A 29 46.38 -30.71 0.04
N LEU A 30 46.32 -31.64 -0.91
CA LEU A 30 45.14 -31.85 -1.74
C LEU A 30 43.93 -32.33 -0.93
N THR A 31 44.15 -33.21 0.05
CA THR A 31 43.08 -33.75 0.91
C THR A 31 42.32 -32.66 1.67
N PRO A 32 42.95 -31.75 2.45
CA PRO A 32 42.22 -30.69 3.13
C PRO A 32 41.58 -29.69 2.16
N ILE A 33 42.21 -29.37 1.01
CA ILE A 33 41.61 -28.48 0.01
C ILE A 33 40.32 -29.08 -0.58
N MET A 34 40.35 -30.37 -0.94
CA MET A 34 39.17 -31.08 -1.46
C MET A 34 38.06 -31.15 -0.41
N LEU A 35 38.41 -31.31 0.86
CA LEU A 35 37.45 -31.33 1.97
C LEU A 35 36.81 -29.94 2.15
N CYS A 36 37.59 -28.86 2.11
CA CYS A 36 37.08 -27.48 2.16
C CYS A 36 36.17 -27.17 0.97
N ALA A 37 36.58 -27.54 -0.25
CA ALA A 37 35.75 -27.37 -1.45
C ALA A 37 34.45 -28.17 -1.34
N GLY A 38 34.52 -29.41 -0.84
CA GLY A 38 33.36 -30.24 -0.57
C GLY A 38 32.41 -29.67 0.45
N ALA A 39 32.94 -29.12 1.55
CA ALA A 39 32.16 -28.43 2.56
C ALA A 39 31.47 -27.19 1.98
N ALA A 40 32.14 -26.41 1.13
CA ALA A 40 31.55 -25.23 0.49
C ALA A 40 30.38 -25.59 -0.45
N VAL A 41 30.53 -26.66 -1.25
CA VAL A 41 29.46 -27.14 -2.15
C VAL A 41 28.26 -27.66 -1.36
N ASP A 42 28.49 -28.50 -0.36
CA ASP A 42 27.39 -29.01 0.46
C ASP A 42 26.73 -27.91 1.30
N TYR A 43 27.50 -26.95 1.81
CA TYR A 43 26.97 -25.77 2.50
C TYR A 43 26.06 -24.94 1.57
N SER A 44 26.47 -24.73 0.32
CA SER A 44 25.65 -24.02 -0.67
C SER A 44 24.33 -24.75 -0.90
N ARG A 45 24.35 -26.08 -1.04
CA ARG A 45 23.12 -26.90 -1.17
C ARG A 45 22.23 -26.84 0.07
N ILE A 46 22.81 -26.85 1.27
CA ILE A 46 22.09 -26.69 2.54
C ILE A 46 21.41 -25.32 2.58
N SER A 47 22.16 -24.27 2.26
CA SER A 47 21.67 -22.89 2.22
C SER A 47 20.52 -22.74 1.22
N ASP A 48 20.69 -23.23 -0.01
CA ASP A 48 19.66 -23.17 -1.04
C ASP A 48 18.39 -23.93 -0.64
N THR A 49 18.55 -25.12 -0.04
CA THR A 49 17.42 -25.93 0.44
C THR A 49 16.69 -25.20 1.56
N ARG A 50 17.43 -24.60 2.50
CA ARG A 50 16.85 -23.84 3.61
C ARG A 50 16.09 -22.62 3.12
N THR A 51 16.65 -21.84 2.19
CA THR A 51 15.99 -20.65 1.63
C THR A 51 14.70 -21.03 0.91
N ARG A 52 14.74 -22.00 -0.01
CA ARG A 52 13.53 -22.45 -0.74
C ARG A 52 12.46 -23.00 0.20
N MET A 53 12.88 -23.74 1.24
CA MET A 53 11.96 -24.27 2.24
C MET A 53 11.35 -23.15 3.10
N GLN A 54 12.11 -22.11 3.41
CA GLN A 54 11.62 -20.92 4.13
C GLN A 54 10.61 -20.15 3.29
N ASP A 55 10.92 -19.85 2.03
CA ASP A 55 10.02 -19.11 1.13
C ASP A 55 8.67 -19.82 0.96
N ALA A 56 8.69 -21.14 0.80
CA ALA A 56 7.48 -21.95 0.73
C ALA A 56 6.73 -22.01 2.08
N ALA A 57 7.44 -22.06 3.21
CA ALA A 57 6.83 -22.02 4.54
C ALA A 57 6.20 -20.66 4.84
N ASP A 58 6.79 -19.55 4.40
CA ASP A 58 6.26 -18.19 4.52
C ASP A 58 4.96 -18.04 3.74
N THR A 59 4.94 -18.52 2.50
CA THR A 59 3.72 -18.52 1.68
C THR A 59 2.63 -19.38 2.33
N ALA A 60 2.98 -20.56 2.81
CA ALA A 60 2.04 -21.44 3.52
C ALA A 60 1.48 -20.83 4.81
N ALA A 61 2.33 -20.18 5.61
CA ALA A 61 1.93 -19.50 6.84
C ALA A 61 0.96 -18.35 6.54
N LEU A 62 1.28 -17.53 5.52
CA LEU A 62 0.44 -16.42 5.09
C LEU A 62 -0.90 -16.88 4.54
N THR A 63 -0.93 -17.86 3.63
CA THR A 63 -2.19 -18.38 3.06
C THR A 63 -3.07 -19.01 4.15
N ALA A 64 -2.47 -19.76 5.07
CA ALA A 64 -3.21 -20.30 6.20
C ALA A 64 -3.70 -19.20 7.15
N ALA A 65 -2.99 -18.08 7.25
CA ALA A 65 -3.38 -16.94 8.05
C ALA A 65 -4.62 -16.22 7.49
N ILE A 66 -4.68 -15.97 6.17
CA ILE A 66 -5.77 -15.20 5.55
C ILE A 66 -7.13 -15.92 5.49
N GLU A 67 -7.14 -17.26 5.42
CA GLU A 67 -8.36 -18.10 5.30
C GLU A 67 -9.08 -18.29 6.66
N ARG A 68 -9.43 -17.20 7.34
CA ARG A 68 -10.00 -17.18 8.70
C ARG A 68 -11.41 -17.77 8.80
N ASP A 69 -12.18 -17.75 7.73
CA ASP A 69 -13.55 -18.29 7.66
C ASP A 69 -13.59 -19.83 7.71
N LYS A 70 -12.45 -20.48 7.47
CA LYS A 70 -12.33 -21.93 7.42
C LYS A 70 -11.92 -22.51 8.77
N SER A 71 -12.31 -23.77 8.99
CA SER A 71 -11.88 -24.52 10.18
C SER A 71 -10.36 -24.65 10.25
N LYS A 72 -9.80 -24.81 11.45
CA LYS A 72 -8.36 -25.07 11.63
C LYS A 72 -7.88 -26.25 10.77
N GLY A 73 -8.66 -27.31 10.65
CA GLY A 73 -8.34 -28.48 9.81
C GLY A 73 -8.22 -28.14 8.32
N GLN A 74 -9.14 -27.34 7.78
CA GLN A 74 -9.07 -26.87 6.39
C GLN A 74 -7.87 -25.96 6.16
N ARG A 75 -7.59 -25.05 7.10
CA ARG A 75 -6.42 -24.16 7.02
C ARG A 75 -5.10 -24.94 7.03
N LYS A 76 -4.99 -26.02 7.81
CA LYS A 76 -3.82 -26.93 7.77
C LYS A 76 -3.62 -27.54 6.39
N ARG A 77 -4.71 -28.00 5.76
CA ARG A 77 -4.66 -28.56 4.40
C ARG A 77 -4.22 -27.52 3.38
N ILE A 78 -4.82 -26.32 3.41
CA ILE A 78 -4.45 -25.23 2.51
C ILE A 78 -2.99 -24.82 2.68
N ALA A 79 -2.50 -24.73 3.93
CA ALA A 79 -1.09 -24.47 4.20
C ALA A 79 -0.19 -25.53 3.54
N ARG A 80 -0.59 -26.81 3.63
CA ARG A 80 0.17 -27.91 3.07
C ARG A 80 0.16 -27.89 1.55
N ASP A 81 -1.01 -27.73 0.95
CA ASP A 81 -1.18 -27.66 -0.50
C ASP A 81 -0.37 -26.48 -1.08
N MET A 82 -0.39 -25.33 -0.40
CA MET A 82 0.39 -24.16 -0.80
C MET A 82 1.90 -24.37 -0.61
N PHE A 83 2.32 -25.01 0.47
CA PHE A 83 3.73 -25.36 0.66
C PHE A 83 4.21 -26.28 -0.48
N ASP A 84 3.44 -27.33 -0.79
CA ASP A 84 3.81 -28.32 -1.82
C ASP A 84 3.81 -27.74 -3.23
N ALA A 85 2.96 -26.74 -3.51
CA ALA A 85 2.99 -26.01 -4.76
C ALA A 85 4.25 -25.13 -4.94
N ASN A 86 4.82 -24.62 -3.83
CA ASN A 86 5.94 -23.70 -3.86
C ASN A 86 7.30 -24.36 -3.56
N TYR A 87 7.30 -25.63 -3.13
CA TYR A 87 8.53 -26.33 -2.76
C TYR A 87 8.77 -27.57 -3.64
N ASN A 88 9.78 -27.48 -4.49
CA ASN A 88 10.25 -28.57 -5.37
C ASN A 88 11.62 -29.16 -4.92
N GLY A 89 11.85 -29.23 -3.61
CA GLY A 89 13.12 -29.66 -3.01
C GLY A 89 13.12 -31.10 -2.47
N ALA A 90 13.97 -31.35 -1.48
CA ALA A 90 14.11 -32.65 -0.81
C ALA A 90 12.86 -33.04 0.00
N ASP A 91 12.59 -34.34 0.12
CA ASP A 91 11.40 -34.86 0.80
C ASP A 91 11.21 -34.30 2.21
N ILE A 92 9.97 -33.89 2.52
CA ILE A 92 9.61 -33.36 3.83
C ILE A 92 9.31 -34.52 4.78
N ARG A 93 10.04 -34.56 5.91
CA ARG A 93 9.81 -35.54 6.98
C ARG A 93 8.70 -35.14 7.93
N LYS A 94 8.57 -33.85 8.20
CA LYS A 94 7.57 -33.32 9.12
C LYS A 94 7.08 -31.96 8.65
N PHE A 95 5.76 -31.82 8.61
CA PHE A 95 5.06 -30.56 8.39
C PHE A 95 4.02 -30.39 9.48
N SER A 96 4.06 -29.27 10.20
CA SER A 96 3.06 -28.95 11.21
C SER A 96 2.66 -27.49 11.13
N VAL A 97 1.38 -27.24 11.43
CA VAL A 97 0.81 -25.90 11.49
C VAL A 97 0.19 -25.74 12.87
N ASP A 98 0.69 -24.77 13.60
CA ASP A 98 0.24 -24.41 14.93
C ASP A 98 -0.54 -23.09 14.86
N PHE A 99 -1.66 -23.03 15.57
CA PHE A 99 -2.53 -21.86 15.64
C PHE A 99 -2.53 -21.35 17.07
N ASP A 100 -1.87 -20.21 17.27
CA ASP A 100 -2.05 -19.37 18.45
C ASP A 100 -3.05 -18.26 18.10
N SER A 101 -3.80 -17.76 19.08
CA SER A 101 -4.81 -16.68 19.03
C SER A 101 -4.80 -15.86 17.73
N ASP A 102 -3.73 -15.11 17.48
CA ASP A 102 -3.53 -14.31 16.26
C ASP A 102 -2.22 -14.63 15.52
N LYS A 103 -1.67 -15.84 15.68
CA LYS A 103 -0.45 -16.26 14.99
C LYS A 103 -0.58 -17.64 14.37
N VAL A 104 -0.30 -17.75 13.08
CA VAL A 104 -0.14 -19.04 12.41
C VAL A 104 1.34 -19.34 12.28
N THR A 105 1.77 -20.48 12.81
CA THR A 105 3.17 -20.93 12.74
C THR A 105 3.25 -22.21 11.91
N VAL A 106 4.06 -22.19 10.85
CA VAL A 106 4.35 -23.35 10.00
C VAL A 106 5.76 -23.84 10.32
N LYS A 107 5.90 -25.12 10.65
CA LYS A 107 7.19 -25.76 10.93
C LYS A 107 7.42 -26.89 9.95
N VAL A 108 8.57 -26.86 9.29
CA VAL A 108 8.93 -27.85 8.26
C VAL A 108 10.31 -28.44 8.58
N LYS A 109 10.43 -29.77 8.49
CA LYS A 109 11.70 -30.48 8.64
C LYS A 109 11.96 -31.40 7.46
N THR A 110 13.17 -31.35 6.93
CA THR A 110 13.69 -32.24 5.88
C THR A 110 15.08 -32.75 6.25
N THR A 111 15.56 -33.75 5.53
CA THR A 111 16.91 -34.30 5.66
C THR A 111 17.58 -34.27 4.29
N LEU A 112 18.69 -33.55 4.20
CA LEU A 112 19.47 -33.42 2.97
C LEU A 112 20.64 -34.41 3.00
N ASN A 113 20.79 -35.17 1.93
CA ASN A 113 21.93 -36.07 1.75
C ASN A 113 23.16 -35.27 1.26
N MET A 114 24.27 -35.40 1.98
CA MET A 114 25.53 -34.73 1.69
C MET A 114 26.23 -35.39 0.49
N SER A 115 26.86 -34.58 -0.36
CA SER A 115 27.53 -35.05 -1.57
C SER A 115 29.01 -35.33 -1.33
N LEU A 116 29.80 -34.31 -0.99
CA LEU A 116 31.25 -34.42 -0.81
C LEU A 116 31.63 -34.67 0.66
N MET A 117 30.92 -34.08 1.62
CA MET A 117 31.18 -34.28 3.05
C MET A 117 30.91 -35.72 3.53
N ARG A 118 30.29 -36.54 2.69
CA ARG A 118 30.12 -37.98 2.95
C ARG A 118 31.47 -38.71 3.06
N ILE A 119 32.50 -38.23 2.37
CA ILE A 119 33.88 -38.75 2.49
C ILE A 119 34.45 -38.48 3.89
N ALA A 120 34.04 -37.39 4.51
CA ALA A 120 34.39 -37.01 5.87
C ALA A 120 33.46 -37.63 6.94
N GLY A 121 32.58 -38.57 6.58
CA GLY A 121 31.68 -39.27 7.50
C GLY A 121 30.30 -38.63 7.73
N TYR A 122 30.07 -37.40 7.23
CA TYR A 122 28.79 -36.71 7.33
C TYR A 122 27.86 -37.15 6.19
N LYS A 123 26.98 -38.11 6.45
CA LYS A 123 26.09 -38.66 5.42
C LYS A 123 24.91 -37.74 5.11
N ASN A 124 24.24 -37.25 6.15
CA ASN A 124 23.01 -36.47 6.05
C ASN A 124 23.02 -35.32 7.06
N ILE A 125 22.23 -34.28 6.79
CA ILE A 125 21.97 -33.18 7.72
C ILE A 125 20.48 -32.86 7.76
N ASP A 126 19.96 -32.60 8.96
CA ASP A 126 18.58 -32.19 9.16
C ASP A 126 18.46 -30.67 9.03
N ILE A 127 17.51 -30.22 8.22
CA ILE A 127 17.19 -28.81 8.03
C ILE A 127 15.78 -28.58 8.56
N ALA A 128 15.63 -27.57 9.41
CA ALA A 128 14.35 -27.14 9.94
C ALA A 128 14.15 -25.65 9.68
N VAL A 129 12.94 -25.28 9.26
CA VAL A 129 12.49 -23.90 9.14
C VAL A 129 11.21 -23.71 9.94
N GLU A 130 11.04 -22.49 10.43
CA GLU A 130 9.84 -22.03 11.11
C GLU A 130 9.45 -20.69 10.50
N SER A 131 8.19 -20.59 10.09
CA SER A 131 7.60 -19.35 9.61
C SER A 131 6.39 -18.99 10.47
N SER A 132 6.22 -17.71 10.78
CA SER A 132 5.08 -17.21 11.53
C SER A 132 4.44 -16.05 10.78
N ALA A 133 3.13 -16.12 10.60
CA ALA A 133 2.30 -15.00 10.14
C ALA A 133 1.49 -14.47 11.32
N ASN A 134 1.78 -13.24 11.74
CA ASN A 134 0.97 -12.52 12.70
C ASN A 134 -0.27 -11.98 11.98
N LEU A 135 -1.41 -12.13 12.63
CA LEU A 135 -2.69 -11.63 12.19
C LEU A 135 -3.17 -10.54 13.14
N ASP A 136 -2.32 -9.53 13.32
CA ASP A 136 -2.69 -8.37 14.09
C ASP A 136 -3.36 -7.34 13.18
N LEU A 137 -4.69 -7.40 13.09
CA LEU A 137 -5.53 -6.35 12.49
C LEU A 137 -6.03 -5.39 13.58
N SER A 138 -5.42 -5.40 14.77
CA SER A 138 -6.05 -4.80 15.95
C SER A 138 -6.12 -3.28 15.95
N GLU A 139 -5.47 -2.57 15.02
CA GLU A 139 -5.58 -1.11 14.89
C GLU A 139 -5.40 -0.67 13.42
N LEU A 140 -6.44 -0.87 12.58
CA LEU A 140 -6.40 -0.43 11.18
C LEU A 140 -7.07 0.94 11.00
N GLU A 141 -6.33 1.89 10.43
CA GLU A 141 -6.87 3.20 10.02
C GLU A 141 -6.93 3.26 8.48
N VAL A 142 -8.13 3.51 7.94
CA VAL A 142 -8.37 3.51 6.48
C VAL A 142 -9.00 4.82 6.05
N ALA A 143 -8.45 5.46 5.02
CA ALA A 143 -9.07 6.59 4.35
C ALA A 143 -9.63 6.19 2.99
N LEU A 144 -10.95 6.31 2.82
CA LEU A 144 -11.62 6.12 1.54
C LEU A 144 -11.62 7.44 0.78
N VAL A 145 -10.71 7.57 -0.20
CA VAL A 145 -10.64 8.74 -1.09
C VAL A 145 -11.49 8.48 -2.32
N LEU A 146 -12.65 9.12 -2.41
CA LEU A 146 -13.72 8.74 -3.33
C LEU A 146 -13.99 9.84 -4.35
N ASP A 147 -13.73 9.56 -5.63
CA ASP A 147 -14.07 10.45 -6.74
C ASP A 147 -15.60 10.46 -6.92
N ILE A 148 -16.20 11.64 -6.80
CA ILE A 148 -17.64 11.85 -7.02
C ILE A 148 -17.90 12.89 -8.12
N SER A 149 -16.95 13.05 -9.04
CA SER A 149 -17.05 13.95 -10.20
C SER A 149 -18.18 13.56 -11.15
N GLY A 150 -18.57 14.46 -12.05
CA GLY A 150 -19.68 14.23 -12.98
C GLY A 150 -19.50 12.99 -13.87
N SER A 151 -18.26 12.54 -14.11
CA SER A 151 -17.99 11.30 -14.84
C SER A 151 -18.52 10.03 -14.13
N MET A 152 -18.80 10.13 -12.83
CA MET A 152 -19.38 9.06 -12.01
C MET A 152 -20.89 8.90 -12.20
N LEU A 153 -21.55 9.81 -12.93
CA LEU A 153 -22.92 9.62 -13.43
C LEU A 153 -22.98 8.60 -14.56
N ASN A 154 -21.86 8.29 -15.23
CA ASN A 154 -21.84 7.31 -16.31
C ASN A 154 -22.12 5.90 -15.80
N SER A 155 -22.74 5.08 -16.64
CA SER A 155 -23.02 3.68 -16.34
C SER A 155 -21.83 2.77 -16.63
N LEU A 156 -21.72 1.70 -15.85
CA LEU A 156 -20.93 0.51 -16.14
C LEU A 156 -21.62 -0.36 -17.21
N PRO A 157 -20.93 -1.38 -17.77
CA PRO A 157 -21.51 -2.25 -18.80
C PRO A 157 -22.79 -3.00 -18.37
N ASP A 158 -22.98 -3.19 -17.07
CA ASP A 158 -24.18 -3.83 -16.49
C ASP A 158 -25.34 -2.86 -16.23
N GLY A 159 -25.19 -1.58 -16.59
CA GLY A 159 -26.20 -0.54 -16.44
C GLY A 159 -26.18 0.19 -15.09
N THR A 160 -25.41 -0.28 -14.10
CA THR A 160 -25.28 0.43 -12.81
C THR A 160 -24.50 1.73 -12.98
N SER A 161 -24.89 2.80 -12.29
CA SER A 161 -24.09 4.03 -12.31
C SER A 161 -22.77 3.79 -11.57
N ARG A 162 -21.68 4.43 -12.01
CA ARG A 162 -20.37 4.28 -11.36
C ARG A 162 -20.42 4.72 -9.89
N ILE A 163 -21.18 5.76 -9.56
CA ILE A 163 -21.37 6.20 -8.17
C ILE A 163 -22.09 5.14 -7.33
N ASP A 164 -23.09 4.43 -7.87
CA ASP A 164 -23.77 3.34 -7.16
C ASP A 164 -22.85 2.16 -6.90
N ALA A 165 -22.06 1.79 -7.90
CA ALA A 165 -21.06 0.73 -7.77
C ALA A 165 -19.99 1.10 -6.72
N LEU A 166 -19.53 2.36 -6.71
CA LEU A 166 -18.59 2.89 -5.71
C LEU A 166 -19.19 2.84 -4.30
N ARG A 167 -20.46 3.27 -4.12
CA ARG A 167 -21.16 3.18 -2.83
C ARG A 167 -21.23 1.75 -2.34
N HIS A 168 -21.71 0.82 -3.17
CA HIS A 168 -21.86 -0.58 -2.81
C HIS A 168 -20.54 -1.26 -2.46
N ALA A 169 -19.48 -1.00 -3.24
CA ALA A 169 -18.16 -1.54 -2.97
C ALA A 169 -17.58 -0.99 -1.65
N SER A 170 -17.75 0.31 -1.41
CA SER A 170 -17.29 0.97 -0.18
C SER A 170 -18.03 0.44 1.05
N LEU A 171 -19.36 0.30 0.98
CA LEU A 171 -20.16 -0.27 2.07
C LEU A 171 -19.75 -1.72 2.41
N LYS A 172 -19.50 -2.56 1.38
CA LYS A 172 -18.99 -3.93 1.59
C LYS A 172 -17.62 -3.95 2.26
N LEU A 173 -16.75 -2.99 1.93
CA LEU A 173 -15.45 -2.84 2.60
C LEU A 173 -15.64 -2.44 4.06
N VAL A 174 -16.49 -1.44 4.36
CA VAL A 174 -16.83 -1.04 5.73
C VAL A 174 -17.36 -2.23 6.54
N ASP A 175 -18.31 -3.00 6.00
CA ASP A 175 -18.85 -4.19 6.67
C ASP A 175 -17.78 -5.27 6.92
N SER A 176 -16.86 -5.44 5.97
CA SER A 176 -15.77 -6.41 6.09
C SER A 176 -14.76 -5.98 7.15
N LEU A 177 -14.46 -4.68 7.23
CA LEU A 177 -13.55 -4.12 8.21
C LEU A 177 -14.15 -4.16 9.62
N GLU A 178 -15.41 -3.77 9.80
CA GLU A 178 -16.09 -3.81 11.09
C GLU A 178 -16.10 -5.24 11.68
N LYS A 179 -16.46 -6.23 10.84
CA LYS A 179 -16.48 -7.65 11.24
C LYS A 179 -15.10 -8.20 11.59
N LYS A 180 -14.04 -7.77 10.90
CA LYS A 180 -12.69 -8.31 11.05
C LYS A 180 -11.85 -7.61 12.11
N ALA A 181 -12.07 -6.31 12.32
CA ALA A 181 -11.30 -5.49 13.25
C ALA A 181 -11.88 -5.47 14.68
N ASN A 182 -13.01 -6.13 14.91
CA ASN A 182 -13.67 -6.23 16.23
C ASN A 182 -13.84 -4.85 16.92
N GLY A 183 -14.19 -3.82 16.14
CA GLY A 183 -14.40 -2.46 16.62
C GLY A 183 -13.15 -1.62 16.88
N LYS A 184 -11.95 -2.11 16.52
CA LYS A 184 -10.70 -1.36 16.70
C LYS A 184 -10.14 -0.71 15.43
N SER A 185 -10.92 -0.67 14.35
CA SER A 185 -10.54 0.08 13.15
C SER A 185 -11.30 1.39 13.06
N LYS A 186 -10.66 2.37 12.44
CA LYS A 186 -11.28 3.64 12.11
C LYS A 186 -11.30 3.85 10.61
N ILE A 187 -12.37 4.46 10.11
CA ILE A 187 -12.51 4.76 8.69
C ILE A 187 -12.81 6.25 8.52
N ALA A 188 -12.09 6.90 7.63
CA ALA A 188 -12.38 8.24 7.15
C ALA A 188 -12.95 8.15 5.73
N VAL A 189 -13.81 9.10 5.36
CA VAL A 189 -14.33 9.22 3.98
C VAL A 189 -13.96 10.60 3.46
N VAL A 190 -13.28 10.64 2.33
CA VAL A 190 -12.84 11.86 1.65
C VAL A 190 -13.48 11.90 0.26
N PRO A 191 -14.72 12.41 0.14
CA PRO A 191 -15.32 12.67 -1.16
C PRO A 191 -14.57 13.84 -1.82
N PHE A 192 -14.19 13.69 -3.08
CA PHE A 192 -13.48 14.74 -3.81
C PHE A 192 -13.98 14.90 -5.25
N THR A 193 -13.75 16.09 -5.78
CA THR A 193 -13.85 16.36 -7.22
C THR A 193 -12.64 17.15 -7.70
N MET A 194 -12.74 18.47 -7.75
CA MET A 194 -11.63 19.40 -7.97
C MET A 194 -11.06 19.94 -6.66
N ASN A 195 -11.84 19.85 -5.59
CA ASN A 195 -11.54 20.26 -4.23
C ASN A 195 -12.11 19.22 -3.27
N VAL A 196 -12.00 19.49 -1.98
CA VAL A 196 -12.66 18.73 -0.92
C VAL A 196 -13.47 19.70 -0.05
N ASN A 197 -14.44 19.15 0.68
CA ASN A 197 -15.25 19.90 1.63
C ASN A 197 -14.88 19.49 3.06
N ILE A 198 -14.44 20.45 3.88
CA ILE A 198 -14.08 20.18 5.29
C ILE A 198 -15.27 20.36 6.24
N GLY A 199 -16.44 20.74 5.73
CA GLY A 199 -17.62 21.09 6.50
C GLY A 199 -17.59 22.52 7.03
N THR A 200 -18.74 23.17 7.03
CA THR A 200 -18.88 24.56 7.51
C THR A 200 -18.65 24.71 9.02
N SER A 201 -18.88 23.64 9.79
CA SER A 201 -18.53 23.53 11.21
C SER A 201 -17.02 23.71 11.46
N ASN A 202 -16.18 23.38 10.48
CA ASN A 202 -14.73 23.51 10.54
C ASN A 202 -14.21 24.85 9.97
N SER A 203 -15.05 25.89 9.92
CA SER A 203 -14.67 27.22 9.43
C SER A 203 -13.44 27.83 10.11
N SER A 204 -13.14 27.44 11.35
CA SER A 204 -11.92 27.87 12.07
C SER A 204 -10.62 27.40 11.41
N MET A 205 -10.68 26.32 10.62
CA MET A 205 -9.57 25.73 9.85
C MET A 205 -9.27 26.49 8.55
N ALA A 206 -10.21 27.33 8.10
CA ALA A 206 -10.11 28.07 6.85
C ALA A 206 -10.03 29.60 7.09
N THR A 207 -9.42 30.28 6.12
CA THR A 207 -9.42 31.74 5.94
C THR A 207 -10.43 32.10 4.85
N ASP A 208 -10.82 33.37 4.78
CA ASP A 208 -11.70 33.91 3.72
C ASP A 208 -13.11 33.28 3.67
N THR A 209 -13.56 32.61 4.73
CA THR A 209 -14.91 32.01 4.81
C THR A 209 -16.04 33.03 4.82
N ASN A 210 -15.72 34.32 5.07
CA ASN A 210 -16.62 35.47 5.01
C ASN A 210 -16.21 36.47 3.93
N ASP A 211 -15.50 36.03 2.88
CA ASP A 211 -15.10 36.90 1.77
C ASP A 211 -16.33 37.61 1.16
N PRO A 212 -16.24 38.90 0.79
CA PRO A 212 -17.33 39.63 0.15
C PRO A 212 -17.89 38.97 -1.12
N LEU A 213 -17.13 38.12 -1.81
CA LEU A 213 -17.61 37.33 -2.95
C LEU A 213 -18.68 36.31 -2.57
N PHE A 214 -18.75 35.90 -1.30
CA PHE A 214 -19.87 35.13 -0.76
C PHE A 214 -21.12 35.97 -0.50
N ALA A 215 -21.14 37.27 -0.80
CA ALA A 215 -22.35 38.08 -0.69
C ALA A 215 -23.49 37.48 -1.53
N GLY A 216 -24.61 37.13 -0.86
CA GLY A 216 -25.74 36.44 -1.48
C GLY A 216 -25.74 34.92 -1.33
N THR A 217 -24.61 34.33 -0.89
CA THR A 217 -24.51 32.92 -0.49
C THR A 217 -23.80 32.79 0.85
N LYS A 218 -23.38 31.57 1.22
CA LYS A 218 -22.48 31.30 2.36
C LYS A 218 -21.39 30.38 1.86
N TRP A 219 -20.20 30.44 2.46
CA TRP A 219 -19.17 29.43 2.21
C TRP A 219 -19.70 28.03 2.56
N LEU A 220 -19.61 27.09 1.60
CA LEU A 220 -20.20 25.75 1.73
C LEU A 220 -19.24 24.70 2.31
N GLY A 221 -18.04 25.09 2.72
CA GLY A 221 -17.07 24.22 3.39
C GLY A 221 -15.89 23.78 2.53
N CYS A 222 -15.86 24.13 1.24
CA CYS A 222 -14.76 23.74 0.36
C CYS A 222 -13.49 24.57 0.57
N VAL A 223 -12.34 23.94 0.43
CA VAL A 223 -11.03 24.59 0.61
C VAL A 223 -10.15 24.42 -0.61
N GLN A 224 -9.25 25.39 -0.82
CA GLN A 224 -8.19 25.30 -1.81
C GLN A 224 -6.98 24.56 -1.23
N GLU A 225 -6.26 23.85 -2.09
CA GLU A 225 -4.97 23.29 -1.72
C GLU A 225 -3.94 24.38 -1.43
N ASP A 226 -3.01 24.03 -0.54
CA ASP A 226 -1.88 24.87 -0.20
C ASP A 226 -0.97 25.09 -1.41
N LYS A 227 -0.07 26.08 -1.34
CA LYS A 227 0.95 26.25 -2.39
C LYS A 227 2.05 25.18 -2.23
N PRO A 228 2.71 24.76 -3.33
CA PRO A 228 3.92 23.97 -3.24
C PRO A 228 4.95 24.57 -2.28
N PRO A 229 5.67 23.75 -1.49
CA PRO A 229 5.62 22.28 -1.47
C PRO A 229 4.47 21.68 -0.62
N TYR A 230 3.74 22.48 0.18
CA TYR A 230 2.80 21.99 1.20
C TYR A 230 1.52 21.33 0.64
N HIS A 231 1.23 21.53 -0.64
CA HIS A 231 0.12 20.89 -1.36
C HIS A 231 0.14 19.35 -1.38
N ILE A 232 1.26 18.71 -1.03
CA ILE A 232 1.42 17.25 -0.92
C ILE A 232 1.81 16.80 0.50
N ALA A 233 1.86 17.74 1.44
CA ALA A 233 2.23 17.44 2.82
C ALA A 233 1.04 16.91 3.61
N ASP A 234 1.33 16.06 4.59
CA ASP A 234 0.38 15.49 5.55
C ASP A 234 -0.22 16.53 6.50
N LYS A 235 0.44 17.69 6.63
CA LYS A 235 -0.08 18.88 7.31
C LYS A 235 0.02 20.11 6.39
N PRO A 236 -1.02 20.96 6.30
CA PRO A 236 -0.90 22.25 5.65
C PRO A 236 0.01 23.20 6.44
N LYS A 237 0.55 24.22 5.77
CA LYS A 237 1.48 25.19 6.36
C LYS A 237 0.79 26.09 7.40
N SER A 238 -0.45 26.44 7.12
CA SER A 238 -1.28 27.36 7.89
C SER A 238 -2.76 26.97 7.74
N LYS A 239 -3.67 27.82 8.23
CA LYS A 239 -5.08 27.70 7.87
C LYS A 239 -5.23 27.61 6.34
N LEU A 240 -6.16 26.76 5.92
CA LEU A 240 -6.50 26.59 4.51
C LEU A 240 -7.22 27.83 4.00
N GLN A 241 -7.30 27.99 2.69
CA GLN A 241 -8.09 29.08 2.10
C GLN A 241 -9.46 28.55 1.68
N ALA A 242 -10.53 29.31 1.93
CA ALA A 242 -11.83 29.02 1.39
C ALA A 242 -11.76 28.90 -0.15
N TYR A 243 -12.38 27.85 -0.68
CA TYR A 243 -12.56 27.71 -2.12
C TYR A 243 -13.56 28.75 -2.62
N ILE A 244 -13.11 29.55 -3.59
CA ILE A 244 -13.92 30.53 -4.30
C ILE A 244 -13.79 30.23 -5.79
N TRP A 245 -14.92 30.09 -6.49
CA TRP A 245 -14.99 29.99 -7.95
C TRP A 245 -15.24 31.36 -8.60
N PRO A 246 -14.53 31.69 -9.68
CA PRO A 246 -13.33 31.03 -10.18
C PRO A 246 -12.16 31.27 -9.21
N PRO A 247 -11.12 30.43 -9.16
CA PRO A 247 -10.09 30.48 -8.11
C PRO A 247 -9.39 31.83 -8.04
N ALA A 248 -9.61 32.51 -6.91
CA ALA A 248 -9.01 33.76 -6.39
C ALA A 248 -8.67 34.87 -7.42
N PRO A 249 -9.26 36.09 -7.28
CA PRO A 249 -8.93 37.22 -8.13
C PRO A 249 -7.46 37.65 -8.07
N ASP A 250 -6.97 38.23 -9.15
CA ASP A 250 -5.60 38.76 -9.27
C ASP A 250 -5.30 40.05 -8.48
N GLY A 251 -6.20 40.46 -7.58
CA GLY A 251 -6.04 41.65 -6.74
C GLY A 251 -6.36 42.97 -7.45
N THR A 252 -6.89 42.96 -8.68
CA THR A 252 -7.30 44.19 -9.38
C THR A 252 -8.81 44.45 -9.20
N THR A 253 -9.13 45.42 -8.34
CA THR A 253 -10.52 45.74 -7.94
C THR A 253 -11.26 46.67 -8.91
N ALA A 254 -10.71 46.97 -10.08
CA ALA A 254 -11.34 47.90 -11.01
C ALA A 254 -11.27 47.37 -12.44
N SER A 255 -12.45 47.05 -12.99
CA SER A 255 -12.73 46.82 -14.42
C SER A 255 -12.32 45.45 -14.98
N GLY A 256 -13.19 44.45 -14.77
CA GLY A 256 -13.11 43.17 -15.50
C GLY A 256 -12.03 42.19 -15.04
N GLY A 257 -11.53 42.34 -13.80
CA GLY A 257 -10.44 41.54 -13.24
C GLY A 257 -10.64 40.03 -13.43
N PHE A 258 -9.57 39.34 -13.78
CA PHE A 258 -9.58 37.90 -14.00
C PHE A 258 -9.10 37.17 -12.76
N CYS A 259 -9.55 35.93 -12.60
CA CYS A 259 -9.03 35.03 -11.59
C CYS A 259 -7.59 34.59 -11.93
N LYS A 260 -6.69 34.62 -10.95
CA LYS A 260 -5.28 34.28 -11.18
C LYS A 260 -5.12 32.77 -11.22
N ASN A 261 -4.55 32.25 -12.31
CA ASN A 261 -4.11 30.86 -12.35
C ASN A 261 -2.99 30.69 -11.32
N ARG A 262 -3.29 30.05 -10.19
CA ARG A 262 -2.31 29.86 -9.12
C ARG A 262 -1.16 28.92 -9.52
N SER A 263 -1.33 28.13 -10.57
CA SER A 263 -0.33 27.20 -11.11
C SER A 263 0.81 27.90 -11.83
N ASN A 264 0.52 28.96 -12.61
CA ASN A 264 1.53 29.68 -13.40
C ASN A 264 1.56 31.21 -13.16
N GLY A 265 0.66 31.72 -12.33
CA GLY A 265 0.52 33.14 -12.02
C GLY A 265 -0.07 34.02 -13.12
N THR A 266 -0.56 33.45 -14.23
CA THR A 266 -1.19 34.20 -15.33
C THR A 266 -2.71 34.10 -15.30
N ASN A 267 -3.44 34.99 -15.95
CA ASN A 267 -4.91 34.90 -16.03
C ASN A 267 -5.38 34.07 -17.24
N THR A 268 -4.46 33.35 -17.90
CA THR A 268 -4.75 32.65 -19.16
C THR A 268 -5.72 31.50 -18.92
N GLY A 269 -6.92 31.56 -19.52
CA GLY A 269 -7.96 30.54 -19.43
C GLY A 269 -8.90 30.65 -18.22
N TYR A 270 -8.79 31.72 -17.42
CA TYR A 270 -9.66 31.94 -16.25
C TYR A 270 -10.76 32.97 -16.51
N ALA A 271 -11.87 32.77 -15.81
CA ALA A 271 -13.06 33.60 -15.86
C ALA A 271 -12.88 34.97 -15.17
N ASN A 272 -13.76 35.91 -15.50
CA ASN A 272 -13.79 37.23 -14.89
C ASN A 272 -14.45 37.20 -13.50
N LEU A 273 -14.15 38.21 -12.68
CA LEU A 273 -14.73 38.42 -11.35
C LEU A 273 -16.26 38.59 -11.34
N GLN A 274 -16.87 39.03 -12.45
CA GLN A 274 -18.33 39.16 -12.53
C GLN A 274 -19.02 37.79 -12.57
N GLU A 275 -18.36 36.76 -13.12
CA GLU A 275 -18.85 35.38 -13.08
C GLU A 275 -18.91 34.81 -11.66
N ALA A 276 -18.01 35.25 -10.76
CA ALA A 276 -18.06 34.88 -9.33
C ALA A 276 -19.30 35.44 -8.61
N ASN A 277 -19.90 36.52 -9.13
CA ASN A 277 -21.10 37.15 -8.57
C ASN A 277 -22.39 36.72 -9.30
N ASN A 278 -22.28 35.89 -10.33
CA ASN A 278 -23.44 35.47 -11.11
C ASN A 278 -24.17 34.33 -10.38
N LEU A 279 -25.34 34.64 -9.82
CA LEU A 279 -26.23 33.69 -9.13
C LEU A 279 -27.47 33.42 -10.01
N SER A 280 -27.28 32.72 -11.13
CA SER A 280 -28.34 32.45 -12.12
C SER A 280 -29.10 31.13 -11.89
N SER A 281 -28.62 30.28 -10.98
CA SER A 281 -29.15 28.95 -10.65
C SER A 281 -29.80 28.94 -9.26
N LYS A 282 -30.66 27.94 -8.98
CA LYS A 282 -31.27 27.77 -7.65
C LYS A 282 -30.31 27.23 -6.59
N SER A 283 -29.06 26.89 -6.93
CA SER A 283 -28.14 26.22 -6.01
C SER A 283 -26.73 26.82 -6.11
N ALA A 284 -26.23 27.32 -4.98
CA ALA A 284 -24.89 27.89 -4.85
C ALA A 284 -23.75 26.94 -5.27
N TYR A 285 -24.01 25.64 -5.48
CA TYR A 285 -23.01 24.69 -5.98
C TYR A 285 -22.77 24.77 -7.49
N PHE A 286 -23.66 25.42 -8.25
CA PHE A 286 -23.55 25.52 -9.72
C PHE A 286 -23.17 26.90 -10.21
N ASP A 287 -23.18 27.91 -9.34
CA ASP A 287 -22.92 29.29 -9.69
C ASP A 287 -22.25 30.07 -8.56
N GLY A 288 -21.86 31.29 -8.88
CA GLY A 288 -21.15 32.18 -7.98
C GLY A 288 -19.87 31.58 -7.36
N PRO A 289 -19.51 31.99 -6.13
CA PRO A 289 -18.23 31.66 -5.51
C PRO A 289 -18.15 30.20 -5.04
N ASN A 290 -19.27 29.48 -4.96
CA ASN A 290 -19.30 28.09 -4.52
C ASN A 290 -19.46 27.09 -5.68
N ARG A 291 -19.48 27.56 -6.94
CA ARG A 291 -19.54 26.69 -8.12
C ARG A 291 -18.44 25.62 -8.07
N ASN A 292 -18.79 24.36 -8.28
CA ASN A 292 -17.89 23.19 -8.17
C ASN A 292 -17.36 22.90 -6.75
N CYS A 293 -17.91 23.52 -5.70
CA CYS A 293 -17.67 23.04 -4.33
C CYS A 293 -18.25 21.63 -4.18
N VAL A 294 -17.42 20.68 -3.72
CA VAL A 294 -17.88 19.36 -3.30
C VAL A 294 -18.98 19.49 -2.24
N ARG A 295 -20.09 18.80 -2.43
CA ARG A 295 -21.26 18.88 -1.53
C ARG A 295 -21.08 18.11 -0.22
N PHE A 296 -20.34 17.02 -0.28
CA PHE A 296 -20.24 16.07 0.83
C PHE A 296 -18.98 16.37 1.64
N PRO A 297 -19.11 16.76 2.93
CA PRO A 297 -17.97 17.00 3.77
C PRO A 297 -17.21 15.70 4.02
N ILE A 298 -15.92 15.84 4.34
CA ILE A 298 -15.09 14.75 4.84
C ILE A 298 -15.72 14.22 6.12
N GLU A 299 -15.87 12.90 6.18
CA GLU A 299 -16.04 12.17 7.44
C GLU A 299 -14.65 11.94 8.02
N PRO A 300 -14.29 12.58 9.15
CA PRO A 300 -13.00 12.36 9.79
C PRO A 300 -12.86 10.90 10.21
N LEU A 301 -11.64 10.50 10.53
CA LEU A 301 -11.36 9.14 10.95
C LEU A 301 -12.16 8.79 12.21
N THR A 302 -13.07 7.83 12.11
CA THR A 302 -14.01 7.48 13.19
C THR A 302 -14.16 5.97 13.33
N ASP A 303 -14.40 5.50 14.56
CA ASP A 303 -14.78 4.12 14.89
C ASP A 303 -16.31 3.90 14.82
N LYS A 304 -17.07 4.97 14.56
CA LYS A 304 -18.53 4.93 14.39
C LYS A 304 -18.88 4.53 12.96
N PHE A 305 -18.88 3.24 12.68
CA PHE A 305 -19.19 2.69 11.36
C PHE A 305 -20.54 3.14 10.78
N ASN A 306 -21.52 3.46 11.62
CA ASN A 306 -22.80 4.00 11.15
C ASN A 306 -22.67 5.40 10.55
N ASP A 307 -21.79 6.25 11.09
CA ASP A 307 -21.55 7.59 10.54
C ASP A 307 -20.90 7.46 9.15
N VAL A 308 -19.91 6.55 9.02
CA VAL A 308 -19.27 6.20 7.74
C VAL A 308 -20.30 5.68 6.73
N ARG A 309 -21.20 4.77 7.13
CA ARG A 309 -22.27 4.24 6.27
C ARG A 309 -23.23 5.36 5.83
N ASN A 310 -23.60 6.26 6.73
CA ASN A 310 -24.48 7.38 6.41
C ASN A 310 -23.83 8.29 5.38
N THR A 311 -22.54 8.62 5.56
CA THR A 311 -21.77 9.42 4.61
C THR A 311 -21.68 8.73 3.24
N LEU A 312 -21.34 7.44 3.20
CA LEU A 312 -21.26 6.66 1.94
C LEU A 312 -22.62 6.57 1.23
N ASN A 313 -23.70 6.31 1.96
CA ASN A 313 -25.05 6.22 1.37
C ASN A 313 -25.51 7.56 0.79
N ALA A 314 -25.12 8.67 1.42
CA ALA A 314 -25.49 10.00 0.96
C ALA A 314 -24.74 10.43 -0.31
N LEU A 315 -23.62 9.79 -0.68
CA LEU A 315 -22.81 10.22 -1.82
C LEU A 315 -23.60 10.22 -3.13
N GLU A 316 -23.53 11.36 -3.80
CA GLU A 316 -24.07 11.56 -5.14
C GLU A 316 -23.00 12.18 -6.02
N SER A 317 -22.96 11.76 -7.28
CA SER A 317 -22.20 12.47 -8.30
C SER A 317 -22.96 13.73 -8.71
N HIS A 318 -22.25 14.80 -8.98
CA HIS A 318 -22.85 16.04 -9.49
C HIS A 318 -22.12 16.50 -10.75
N GLY A 319 -22.87 17.16 -11.63
CA GLY A 319 -22.31 17.85 -12.78
C GLY A 319 -21.32 18.91 -12.28
N ASN A 320 -20.06 18.71 -12.62
CA ASN A 320 -18.97 19.61 -12.29
C ASN A 320 -18.07 19.77 -13.51
N ASP A 321 -17.22 20.79 -13.49
CA ASP A 321 -16.37 21.12 -14.65
C ASP A 321 -15.07 20.29 -14.73
N GLY A 322 -14.94 19.20 -13.96
CA GLY A 322 -13.81 18.27 -14.04
C GLY A 322 -13.42 17.57 -12.73
N THR A 323 -12.26 16.91 -12.75
CA THR A 323 -11.68 16.17 -11.63
C THR A 323 -10.21 16.55 -11.43
N ILE A 324 -9.80 16.82 -10.20
CA ILE A 324 -8.41 16.97 -9.80
C ILE A 324 -8.11 15.94 -8.71
N ILE A 325 -7.26 14.97 -9.02
CA ILE A 325 -6.97 13.83 -8.13
C ILE A 325 -6.09 14.25 -6.94
N ALA A 326 -5.15 15.17 -7.16
CA ALA A 326 -4.14 15.53 -6.16
C ALA A 326 -4.73 16.01 -4.80
N PRO A 327 -5.78 16.89 -4.77
CA PRO A 327 -6.48 17.22 -3.53
C PRO A 327 -7.03 15.98 -2.82
N GLY A 328 -7.74 15.09 -3.51
CA GLY A 328 -8.31 13.89 -2.91
C GLY A 328 -7.26 13.03 -2.21
N VAL A 329 -6.16 12.72 -2.91
CA VAL A 329 -5.07 11.89 -2.35
C VAL A 329 -4.40 12.57 -1.17
N THR A 330 -4.13 13.88 -1.28
CA THR A 330 -3.49 14.63 -0.20
C THR A 330 -4.37 14.68 1.05
N TRP A 331 -5.68 14.84 0.88
CA TRP A 331 -6.62 14.80 2.00
C TRP A 331 -6.77 13.40 2.60
N GLY A 332 -6.66 12.34 1.80
CA GLY A 332 -6.53 10.98 2.29
C GLY A 332 -5.35 10.81 3.26
N LEU A 333 -4.21 11.43 2.95
CA LEU A 333 -3.06 11.44 3.87
C LEU A 333 -3.32 12.31 5.11
N ARG A 334 -3.93 13.49 4.95
CA ARG A 334 -4.21 14.43 6.06
C ARG A 334 -5.18 13.87 7.09
N VAL A 335 -6.17 13.07 6.69
CA VAL A 335 -7.12 12.44 7.64
C VAL A 335 -6.51 11.25 8.40
N LEU A 336 -5.43 10.66 7.88
CA LEU A 336 -4.66 9.60 8.56
C LEU A 336 -3.54 10.19 9.43
N SER A 337 -3.13 11.43 9.17
CA SER A 337 -2.10 12.08 9.97
C SER A 337 -2.62 12.38 11.39
N PRO A 338 -1.78 12.26 12.42
CA PRO A 338 -2.10 12.76 13.77
C PRO A 338 -2.07 14.29 13.84
N ALA A 339 -1.59 14.97 12.80
CA ALA A 339 -1.48 16.42 12.74
C ALA A 339 -2.81 17.08 12.34
N TRP A 340 -2.94 18.38 12.61
CA TRP A 340 -4.02 19.19 12.05
C TRP A 340 -4.01 19.08 10.50
N PRO A 341 -5.16 19.02 9.79
CA PRO A 341 -6.50 19.49 10.16
C PRO A 341 -7.39 18.52 10.93
N PHE A 342 -7.26 17.20 10.70
CA PHE A 342 -8.02 16.15 11.37
C PHE A 342 -7.04 15.33 12.21
N LYS A 343 -7.22 15.32 13.53
CA LYS A 343 -6.23 14.79 14.49
C LYS A 343 -6.60 13.41 15.03
N GLU A 344 -7.56 12.77 14.41
CA GLU A 344 -8.11 11.49 14.82
C GLU A 344 -7.16 10.31 14.49
N GLY A 345 -6.20 10.52 13.59
CA GLY A 345 -5.15 9.56 13.22
C GLY A 345 -4.18 9.26 14.35
N ASN A 346 -3.72 8.01 14.41
CA ASN A 346 -2.74 7.58 15.39
C ASN A 346 -1.35 8.18 15.11
N ALA A 347 -0.51 8.26 16.15
CA ALA A 347 0.85 8.74 15.99
C ALA A 347 1.66 7.82 15.06
N TRP A 348 2.44 8.42 14.15
CA TRP A 348 3.40 7.68 13.33
C TRP A 348 4.39 6.95 14.23
N ASN A 349 4.33 5.61 14.25
CA ASN A 349 5.26 4.76 14.99
C ASN A 349 5.90 3.74 14.03
N LYS A 350 7.04 3.17 14.41
CA LYS A 350 7.76 2.19 13.56
C LYS A 350 7.00 0.86 13.33
N ASN A 351 5.88 0.64 14.03
CA ASN A 351 5.08 -0.58 13.94
C ASN A 351 3.88 -0.43 12.99
N ASN A 352 3.62 0.79 12.48
CA ASN A 352 2.47 1.12 11.63
C ASN A 352 2.91 1.56 10.20
N TYR A 353 4.07 1.08 9.72
CA TYR A 353 4.56 1.27 8.35
C TYR A 353 4.55 -0.03 7.56
#